data_AF-A0A497XQW6-F1
#
_entry.id   AF-A0A497XQW6-F1
#
_cell.length_a   1.000
_cell.length_b   1.000
_cell.length_c   1.000
_cell.angle_alpha   90.00
_cell.angle_beta   90.00
_cell.angle_gamma   90.00
#
_symmetry.space_group_name_H-M   'P 1'
#
loop_
_entity.id
_entity.type
_entity.pdbx_description
1 polymer ?
#
loop_
_entity_poly.entity_id
_entity_poly.type
_entity_poly.pdbx_seq_one_letter_code
_entity_poly.pdbx_strand_id
1 'polypeptide(L)'
;MEFLLSFTAGILTGLLYNEHIYRQATNFPKSNPLKGFWLRLTLTGLVALVIAKSWGAQALLTFVAGNLLARLVHTFLRGFPVVRY
;
A
#
# COMPACT_ATOMS: atom_id res chain seq x y z
N MET A 1 -18.04 -5.88 -11.33
CA MET A 1 -17.89 -4.81 -10.30
C MET A 1 -16.91 -5.20 -9.20
N GLU A 2 -16.95 -6.44 -8.71
CA GLU A 2 -16.13 -6.93 -7.59
C GLU A 2 -14.62 -6.80 -7.82
N PHE A 3 -14.12 -7.12 -9.03
CA PHE A 3 -12.71 -6.94 -9.38
C PHE A 3 -12.24 -5.48 -9.33
N LEU A 4 -13.11 -4.54 -9.69
CA LEU A 4 -12.79 -3.12 -9.71
C LEU A 4 -12.79 -2.54 -8.29
N LEU A 5 -13.71 -3.01 -7.44
CA LEU A 5 -13.73 -2.71 -6.00
C LEU A 5 -12.50 -3.29 -5.27
N SER A 6 -12.12 -4.51 -5.61
CA SER A 6 -10.90 -5.15 -5.09
C SER A 6 -9.63 -4.39 -5.50
N PHE A 7 -9.54 -4.00 -6.77
CA PHE A 7 -8.43 -3.20 -7.29
C PHE A 7 -8.33 -1.83 -6.62
N THR A 8 -9.45 -1.13 -6.44
CA THR A 8 -9.49 0.16 -5.75
C THR A 8 -9.14 0.04 -4.27
N ALA A 9 -9.62 -1.00 -3.57
CA ALA A 9 -9.20 -1.31 -2.20
C ALA A 9 -7.68 -1.56 -2.12
N GLY A 10 -7.12 -2.26 -3.12
CA GLY A 10 -5.69 -2.47 -3.29
C GLY A 10 -4.93 -1.15 -3.42
N ILE A 11 -5.39 -0.26 -4.31
CA ILE A 11 -4.78 1.06 -4.51
C ILE A 11 -4.78 1.88 -3.21
N LEU A 12 -5.91 1.96 -2.53
CA LEU A 12 -6.05 2.75 -1.30
C LEU A 12 -5.12 2.25 -0.20
N THR A 13 -5.08 0.94 0.02
CA THR A 13 -4.15 0.34 1.00
C THR A 13 -2.70 0.58 0.61
N GLY A 14 -2.35 0.44 -0.68
CA GLY A 14 -1.00 0.71 -1.18
C GLY A 14 -0.55 2.15 -0.93
N LEU A 15 -1.38 3.13 -1.28
CA LEU A 15 -1.11 4.56 -1.10
C LEU A 15 -0.97 4.94 0.38
N LEU A 16 -1.94 4.54 1.22
CA LEU A 16 -1.95 4.90 2.64
C LEU A 16 -0.71 4.38 3.38
N TYR A 17 -0.30 3.13 3.10
CA TYR A 17 0.89 2.57 3.73
C TYR A 17 2.17 3.25 3.27
N ASN A 18 2.30 3.55 1.98
CA ASN A 18 3.49 4.21 1.44
C ASN A 18 3.60 5.67 1.93
N GLU A 19 2.48 6.38 2.03
CA GLU A 19 2.41 7.71 2.62
C GLU A 19 2.77 7.69 4.12
N HIS A 20 2.31 6.68 4.86
CA HIS A 20 2.69 6.52 6.27
C HIS A 20 4.20 6.25 6.42
N ILE A 21 4.80 5.39 5.57
CA ILE A 21 6.25 5.17 5.54
C ILE A 21 6.99 6.48 5.24
N TYR A 22 6.55 7.21 4.23
CA TYR A 22 7.16 8.47 3.82
C TYR A 22 7.15 9.50 4.96
N ARG A 23 6.00 9.71 5.62
CA ARG A 23 5.86 10.63 6.76
C ARG A 23 6.68 10.18 7.97
N GLN A 24 6.72 8.88 8.23
CA GLN A 24 7.54 8.32 9.32
C GLN A 24 9.03 8.56 9.05
N ALA A 25 9.49 8.38 7.81
CA ALA A 25 10.86 8.63 7.41
C ALA A 25 11.23 10.13 7.47
N THR A 26 10.31 11.04 7.12
CA THR A 26 10.55 12.49 7.18
C THR A 26 10.53 13.03 8.61
N ASN A 27 9.54 12.62 9.42
CA ASN A 27 9.39 13.14 10.79
C ASN A 27 10.33 12.47 11.80
N PHE A 28 10.73 11.21 11.55
CA PHE A 28 11.56 10.43 12.46
C PHE A 28 12.67 9.69 11.70
N PRO A 29 13.70 10.41 11.22
CA PRO A 29 14.77 9.84 10.37
C PRO A 29 15.61 8.76 11.07
N LYS A 30 15.61 8.69 12.41
CA LYS A 30 16.26 7.63 13.19
C LYS A 30 15.32 6.46 13.54
N SER A 31 14.04 6.51 13.15
CA SER A 31 13.11 5.43 13.41
C SER A 31 13.37 4.25 12.47
N ASN A 32 13.42 3.04 13.02
CA ASN A 32 13.68 1.86 12.24
C ASN A 32 12.44 1.57 11.35
N PRO A 33 12.55 1.65 10.01
CA PRO A 33 11.40 1.50 9.11
C PRO A 33 10.70 0.14 9.25
N LEU A 34 11.43 -0.85 9.78
CA LEU A 34 10.95 -2.19 10.06
C LEU A 34 10.00 -2.28 11.28
N LYS A 35 10.05 -1.33 12.23
CA LYS A 35 9.17 -1.35 13.42
C LYS A 35 7.67 -1.31 13.07
N GLY A 36 7.31 -0.71 11.93
CA GLY A 36 5.93 -0.69 11.43
C GLY A 36 5.63 -1.73 10.35
N PHE A 37 6.63 -2.49 9.88
CA PHE A 37 6.46 -3.41 8.76
C PHE A 37 5.48 -4.54 9.09
N TRP A 38 5.66 -5.21 10.23
CA TRP A 38 4.80 -6.31 10.65
C TRP A 38 3.35 -5.88 10.81
N LEU A 39 3.08 -4.76 11.47
CA LEU A 39 1.73 -4.23 11.63
C LEU A 39 1.06 -3.95 10.28
N ARG A 40 1.78 -3.31 9.34
CA ARG A 40 1.28 -3.04 7.99
C ARG A 40 1.03 -4.32 7.20
N LEU A 41 1.91 -5.32 7.35
CA LEU A 41 1.74 -6.63 6.71
C LEU A 41 0.50 -7.34 7.23
N THR A 42 0.29 -7.37 8.55
CA THR A 42 -0.89 -7.98 9.17
C THR A 42 -2.18 -7.28 8.73
N LEU A 43 -2.20 -5.94 8.71
CA LEU A 43 -3.36 -5.19 8.25
C LEU A 43 -3.65 -5.41 6.75
N THR A 44 -2.61 -5.45 5.91
CA THR A 44 -2.77 -5.79 4.48
C THR A 44 -3.32 -7.20 4.30
N GLY A 45 -2.81 -8.16 5.09
CA GLY A 45 -3.28 -9.55 5.09
C GLY A 45 -4.73 -9.70 5.56
N LEU A 46 -5.16 -8.91 6.55
CA LEU A 46 -6.56 -8.87 6.99
C LEU A 46 -7.49 -8.35 5.89
N VAL A 47 -7.11 -7.27 5.21
CA VAL A 47 -7.90 -6.74 4.08
C VAL A 47 -7.95 -7.77 2.94
N ALA A 48 -6.83 -8.41 2.64
CA ALA A 48 -6.75 -9.47 1.63
C ALA A 48 -7.67 -10.66 1.98
N LEU A 49 -7.73 -11.07 3.25
CA LEU A 49 -8.64 -12.10 3.74
C LEU A 49 -10.11 -11.70 3.57
N VAL A 50 -10.48 -10.46 3.91
CA VAL A 50 -11.85 -9.94 3.73
C VAL A 50 -12.24 -9.96 2.26
N ILE A 51 -11.36 -9.53 1.37
CA ILE A 51 -11.57 -9.56 -0.08
C ILE A 51 -11.74 -10.99 -0.58
N ALA A 52 -10.86 -11.91 -0.17
CA ALA A 52 -10.93 -13.31 -0.56
C ALA A 52 -12.22 -13.98 -0.10
N LYS A 53 -12.68 -13.67 1.11
CA LYS A 53 -13.93 -14.19 1.68
C LYS A 53 -15.17 -13.60 1.00
N SER A 54 -15.12 -12.33 0.60
CA SER A 54 -16.29 -11.61 0.08
C SER A 54 -16.49 -11.80 -1.42
N TRP A 55 -15.40 -11.86 -2.19
CA TRP A 55 -15.43 -11.87 -3.67
C TRP A 55 -14.60 -13.00 -4.29
N GLY A 56 -14.11 -13.93 -3.47
CA GLY A 56 -13.36 -15.10 -3.91
C GLY A 56 -11.86 -14.86 -4.12
N ALA A 57 -11.11 -15.95 -4.23
CA ALA A 57 -9.64 -15.92 -4.34
C ALA A 57 -9.14 -15.20 -5.62
N GLN A 58 -9.95 -15.13 -6.67
CA GLN A 58 -9.60 -14.43 -7.91
C GLN A 58 -9.52 -12.92 -7.71
N ALA A 59 -10.30 -12.36 -6.77
CA ALA A 59 -10.25 -10.95 -6.41
C ALA A 59 -8.94 -10.57 -5.69
N LEU A 60 -8.21 -11.53 -5.10
CA LEU A 60 -6.89 -11.24 -4.50
C LEU A 60 -5.88 -10.76 -5.54
N LEU A 61 -5.89 -11.31 -6.75
CA LEU A 61 -4.93 -10.91 -7.79
C LEU A 61 -5.11 -9.44 -8.17
N THR A 62 -6.36 -8.99 -8.30
CA THR A 62 -6.67 -7.59 -8.59
C THR A 62 -6.35 -6.67 -7.41
N PHE A 63 -6.61 -7.10 -6.18
CA PHE A 63 -6.18 -6.38 -4.98
C PHE A 63 -4.66 -6.21 -4.93
N VAL A 64 -3.91 -7.29 -5.11
CA VAL A 64 -2.44 -7.29 -5.07
C VAL A 64 -1.90 -6.41 -6.19
N ALA A 65 -2.42 -6.53 -7.41
CA ALA A 65 -2.03 -5.70 -8.54
C ALA A 65 -2.25 -4.20 -8.25
N GLY A 66 -3.42 -3.83 -7.71
CA GLY A 66 -3.72 -2.45 -7.33
C GLY A 66 -2.80 -1.92 -6.22
N ASN A 67 -2.51 -2.77 -5.22
CA ASN A 67 -1.63 -2.42 -4.11
C ASN A 67 -0.18 -2.19 -4.58
N LEU A 68 0.31 -3.05 -5.46
CA LEU A 68 1.67 -2.97 -6.00
C LEU A 68 1.83 -1.76 -6.93
N LEU A 69 0.85 -1.54 -7.81
CA LEU A 69 0.82 -0.38 -8.71
C LEU A 69 0.77 0.94 -7.93
N ALA A 70 -0.07 1.04 -6.91
CA ALA A 70 -0.12 2.22 -6.05
C ALA A 70 1.20 2.52 -5.34
N ARG A 71 1.89 1.49 -4.82
CA ARG A 71 3.20 1.65 -4.20
C ARG A 71 4.24 2.12 -5.22
N LEU A 72 4.27 1.52 -6.40
CA LEU A 72 5.19 1.93 -7.47
C LEU A 72 4.95 3.38 -7.86
N VAL A 73 3.71 3.76 -8.19
CA VAL A 73 3.35 5.13 -8.58
C VAL A 73 3.72 6.12 -7.48
N HIS A 74 3.39 5.84 -6.22
CA HIS A 74 3.72 6.72 -5.11
C HIS A 74 5.24 6.85 -4.91
N THR A 75 5.98 5.75 -5.05
CA THR A 75 7.44 5.75 -4.98
C THR A 75 8.06 6.54 -6.14
N PHE A 76 7.53 6.43 -7.36
CA PHE A 76 7.96 7.27 -8.49
C PHE A 76 7.67 8.75 -8.22
N LEU A 77 6.45 9.10 -7.81
CA LEU A 77 6.06 10.49 -7.55
C LEU A 77 6.86 11.16 -6.41
N ARG A 78 7.17 10.41 -5.35
CA ARG A 78 7.97 10.91 -4.20
C ARG A 78 9.48 10.76 -4.40
N GLY A 79 9.90 9.87 -5.30
CA GLY A 79 11.29 9.55 -5.60
C GLY A 79 11.93 10.48 -6.62
N PHE A 80 11.14 11.28 -7.36
CA PHE A 80 11.69 12.43 -8.08
C PHE A 80 12.24 13.42 -7.04
N PRO A 81 13.57 13.64 -6.99
CA PRO A 81 14.10 14.71 -6.17
C PRO A 81 13.49 16.00 -6.68
N VAL A 82 12.69 16.66 -5.83
CA VAL A 82 12.40 18.08 -6.02
C VAL A 82 13.76 18.76 -5.89
N VAL A 83 14.42 18.98 -7.02
CA VAL A 83 15.55 19.89 -7.15
C VAL A 83 14.99 21.25 -6.74
N ARG A 84 15.14 21.59 -5.46
CA ARG A 84 14.86 22.92 -4.97
C ARG A 84 15.96 23.82 -5.53
N TYR A 85 15.65 24.52 -6.62
CA TYR A 85 16.41 25.68 -7.07
C TYR A 85 16.23 26.84 -6.08
#